data_AF-A0AAN8FUE4-F1
#
_entry.id   AF-A0AAN8FUE4-F1
#
_cell.length_a   1.000
_cell.length_b   1.000
_cell.length_c   1.000
_cell.angle_alpha   90.00
_cell.angle_beta   90.00
_cell.angle_gamma   90.00
#
_symmetry.space_group_name_H-M   'P 1'
#
loop_
_entity.id
_entity.type
_entity.pdbx_description
1 polymer ?
#
loop_
_entity_poly.entity_id
_entity_poly.type
_entity_poly.pdbx_seq_one_letter_code
_entity_poly.pdbx_strand_id
1 'polypeptide(L)'
;VSLYLIYRHIPSISGERTYFPRHLVNDDDALNRYRLNVSQQIYRRSIKESDHFSPLEIRIIASDRRQNYLLQVVAFLIDAYQSHGLLSPSLELCNVEPTIFEELRQLQLHIPMRIISGTASRLLPLNASIAKEASDYWKCLNRTTKARYVMLLEDDALVVPEFAKMMDDSSLMRQLDSRRYIDYVKLYHPNQLRKIPSIPLVYELSEFSIFFCYTYID
;
A
#
# COMPACT_ATOMS: atom_id res chain seq x y z
N VAL A 1 -18.78 18.26 17.19
CA VAL A 1 -19.00 16.80 17.38
C VAL A 1 -17.78 16.22 18.05
N SER A 2 -17.93 15.54 19.20
CA SER A 2 -16.78 14.96 19.91
C SER A 2 -16.14 13.84 19.07
N LEU A 3 -14.80 13.83 18.96
CA LEU A 3 -13.99 12.79 18.29
C LEU A 3 -14.43 11.36 18.68
N TYR A 4 -14.95 11.19 19.89
CA TYR A 4 -15.46 9.93 20.43
C TYR A 4 -16.68 9.37 19.68
N LEU A 5 -17.59 10.23 19.20
CA LEU A 5 -18.77 9.80 18.44
C LEU A 5 -18.39 9.36 17.02
N ILE A 6 -17.36 9.99 16.46
CA ILE A 6 -16.86 9.71 15.12
C ILE A 6 -16.18 8.33 15.08
N TYR A 7 -15.33 8.01 16.06
CA TYR A 7 -14.64 6.71 16.12
C TYR A 7 -15.60 5.51 16.13
N ARG A 8 -16.80 5.65 16.72
CA ARG A 8 -17.83 4.60 16.72
C ARG A 8 -18.47 4.34 15.35
N HIS A 9 -18.37 5.28 14.42
CA HIS A 9 -18.97 5.21 13.09
C HIS A 9 -17.96 4.82 12.00
N ILE A 10 -16.67 4.71 12.33
CA ILE A 10 -15.67 4.24 11.37
C ILE A 10 -15.73 2.71 11.33
N PRO A 11 -16.03 2.10 10.17
CA PRO A 11 -16.04 0.65 10.05
C PRO A 11 -14.68 0.10 10.45
N SER A 12 -14.66 -0.90 11.35
CA SER A 12 -13.43 -1.68 11.53
C SER A 12 -13.28 -2.60 10.32
N ILE A 13 -12.15 -2.53 9.62
CA ILE A 13 -11.90 -3.46 8.53
C ILE A 13 -11.60 -4.83 9.16
N SER A 14 -12.29 -5.87 8.68
CA SER A 14 -12.09 -7.23 9.18
C SER A 14 -10.60 -7.61 9.14
N GLY A 15 -10.10 -8.24 10.20
CA GLY A 15 -8.71 -8.66 10.31
C GLY A 15 -7.68 -7.55 10.59
N GLU A 16 -8.05 -6.26 10.64
CA GLU A 16 -7.12 -5.14 10.91
C GLU A 16 -6.29 -5.37 12.19
N ARG A 17 -6.91 -5.92 13.24
CA ARG A 17 -6.27 -6.17 14.53
C ARG A 17 -5.11 -7.17 14.47
N THR A 18 -5.05 -8.01 13.43
CA THR A 18 -3.96 -8.97 13.22
C THR A 18 -2.65 -8.24 12.94
N TYR A 19 -2.68 -7.16 12.16
CA TYR A 19 -1.51 -6.35 11.83
C TYR A 19 -1.39 -5.09 12.70
N PHE A 20 -2.52 -4.58 13.21
CA PHE A 20 -2.61 -3.37 14.04
C PHE A 20 -3.29 -3.68 15.39
N PRO A 21 -2.62 -4.41 16.29
CA PRO A 21 -3.19 -4.73 17.60
C PRO A 21 -3.40 -3.46 18.43
N ARG A 22 -4.63 -3.24 18.92
CA ARG A 22 -5.04 -2.02 19.63
C ARG A 22 -4.12 -1.61 20.78
N HIS A 23 -3.54 -2.58 21.49
CA HIS A 23 -2.67 -2.30 22.64
C HIS A 23 -1.28 -1.76 22.25
N LEU A 24 -0.90 -1.83 20.96
CA LEU A 24 0.38 -1.31 20.45
C LEU A 24 0.23 -0.03 19.62
N VAL A 25 -0.99 0.42 19.31
CA VAL A 25 -1.22 1.56 18.39
C VAL A 25 -0.58 2.88 18.87
N ASN A 26 -0.36 3.03 20.17
CA ASN A 26 0.26 4.22 20.75
C ASN A 26 1.79 4.11 20.92
N ASP A 27 2.39 2.98 20.55
CA ASP A 27 3.83 2.72 20.62
C ASP A 27 4.34 2.29 19.23
N ASP A 28 4.80 3.29 18.46
CA ASP A 28 5.25 3.11 17.08
C ASP A 28 6.36 2.04 16.98
N ASP A 29 7.29 2.00 17.93
CA ASP A 29 8.43 1.07 17.94
C ASP A 29 8.00 -0.36 18.30
N ALA A 30 7.13 -0.52 19.31
CA ALA A 30 6.57 -1.82 19.64
C ALA A 30 5.69 -2.37 18.51
N LEU A 31 4.87 -1.51 17.89
CA LEU A 31 4.04 -1.88 16.76
C LEU A 31 4.87 -2.25 15.53
N ASN A 32 5.95 -1.51 15.23
CA ASN A 32 6.86 -1.85 14.15
C ASN A 32 7.54 -3.21 14.39
N ARG A 33 8.06 -3.45 15.61
CA ARG A 33 8.68 -4.74 15.96
C ARG A 33 7.71 -5.91 15.87
N TYR A 34 6.48 -5.72 16.33
CA TYR A 34 5.43 -6.73 16.21
C TYR A 34 5.17 -7.08 14.74
N ARG A 35 4.91 -6.07 13.90
CA ARG A 35 4.62 -6.27 12.47
C ARG A 35 5.78 -6.89 11.72
N LEU A 36 7.02 -6.51 12.04
CA LEU A 36 8.21 -7.09 11.44
C LEU A 36 8.36 -8.58 11.77
N ASN A 37 8.03 -9.01 13.00
CA ASN A 37 8.05 -10.42 13.36
C ASN A 37 6.99 -11.21 12.58
N VAL A 38 5.77 -10.67 12.50
CA VAL A 38 4.68 -11.27 11.73
C VAL A 38 5.04 -11.37 10.23
N SER A 39 5.58 -10.30 9.64
CA SER A 39 5.95 -10.27 8.22
C SER A 39 7.07 -11.27 7.90
N GLN A 40 8.07 -11.40 8.76
CA GLN A 40 9.13 -12.40 8.60
C GLN A 40 8.59 -13.84 8.63
N GLN A 41 7.60 -14.13 9.49
CA GLN A 41 6.98 -15.45 9.57
C GLN A 41 6.18 -15.77 8.31
N ILE A 42 5.38 -14.81 7.84
CA ILE A 42 4.61 -14.93 6.60
C ILE A 42 5.56 -15.15 5.43
N TYR A 43 6.52 -14.24 5.25
CA TYR A 43 7.42 -14.26 4.09
C TYR A 43 8.17 -15.59 3.98
N ARG A 44 8.64 -16.16 5.09
CA ARG A 44 9.31 -17.48 5.11
C ARG A 44 8.41 -18.64 4.66
N ARG A 45 7.09 -18.55 4.86
CA ARG A 45 6.13 -19.61 4.51
C ARG A 45 5.62 -19.49 3.09
N SER A 46 5.60 -18.26 2.56
CA SER A 46 4.86 -17.91 1.36
C SER A 46 5.70 -17.86 0.08
N ILE A 47 6.97 -18.26 0.11
CA ILE A 47 7.88 -18.26 -1.06
C ILE A 47 7.43 -19.29 -2.09
N LYS A 48 6.52 -18.87 -2.97
CA LYS A 48 6.37 -19.32 -4.37
C LYS A 48 5.67 -18.19 -5.13
N GLU A 49 6.38 -17.51 -6.02
CA GLU A 49 5.70 -16.80 -7.10
C GLU A 49 5.60 -17.75 -8.31
N SER A 50 4.37 -18.05 -8.69
CA SER A 50 4.07 -18.64 -9.99
C SER A 50 3.63 -17.51 -10.92
N ASP A 51 4.29 -17.43 -12.07
CA ASP A 51 3.94 -16.50 -13.15
C ASP A 51 2.53 -16.84 -13.65
N HIS A 52 1.54 -16.03 -13.28
CA HIS A 52 0.15 -16.20 -13.72
C HIS A 52 -0.43 -14.85 -14.11
N PHE A 53 -1.41 -14.88 -15.00
CA PHE A 53 -2.08 -13.66 -15.44
C PHE A 53 -2.96 -13.12 -14.31
N SER A 54 -2.71 -11.86 -13.92
CA SER A 54 -3.56 -11.07 -13.04
C SER A 54 -3.99 -9.79 -13.77
N PRO A 55 -5.27 -9.36 -13.67
CA PRO A 55 -5.72 -8.08 -14.21
C PRO A 55 -5.09 -6.87 -13.50
N LEU A 56 -4.47 -7.09 -12.34
CA LEU A 56 -3.76 -6.09 -11.55
C LEU A 56 -2.26 -6.37 -11.49
N GLU A 57 -1.49 -5.33 -11.76
CA GLU A 57 -0.07 -5.23 -11.45
C GLU A 57 0.11 -4.23 -10.30
N ILE A 58 0.85 -4.61 -9.25
CA ILE A 58 1.20 -3.72 -8.15
C ILE A 58 2.67 -3.38 -8.24
N ARG A 59 2.96 -2.08 -8.35
CA ARG A 59 4.33 -1.55 -8.35
C ARG A 59 4.59 -0.85 -7.03
N ILE A 60 5.58 -1.33 -6.30
CA ILE A 60 5.92 -0.81 -4.97
C ILE A 60 7.09 0.16 -5.11
N ILE A 61 6.87 1.43 -4.76
CA ILE A 61 7.89 2.47 -4.76
C ILE A 61 8.72 2.33 -3.49
N ALA A 62 9.99 1.99 -3.66
CA ALA A 62 10.87 1.54 -2.58
C ALA A 62 12.05 2.50 -2.36
N SER A 63 12.19 2.98 -1.12
CA SER A 63 13.27 3.85 -0.64
C SER A 63 13.95 3.28 0.60
N ASP A 64 15.18 3.72 0.90
CA ASP A 64 15.87 3.30 2.13
C ASP A 64 15.31 4.07 3.34
N ARG A 65 14.22 3.55 3.92
CA ARG A 65 13.61 4.10 5.15
C ARG A 65 14.26 3.62 6.44
N ARG A 66 15.13 2.61 6.39
CA ARG A 66 15.83 2.00 7.55
C ARG A 66 14.94 1.42 8.66
N GLN A 67 13.65 1.21 8.40
CA GLN A 67 12.67 0.73 9.39
C GLN A 67 12.05 -0.63 9.05
N ASN A 68 12.54 -1.28 7.99
CA ASN A 68 12.06 -2.56 7.47
C ASN A 68 10.55 -2.57 7.15
N TYR A 69 10.05 -1.51 6.51
CA TYR A 69 8.65 -1.44 6.11
C TYR A 69 8.36 -2.21 4.82
N LEU A 70 9.31 -2.27 3.89
CA LEU A 70 9.04 -2.88 2.58
C LEU A 70 8.74 -4.37 2.72
N LEU A 71 9.43 -5.09 3.62
CA LEU A 71 9.16 -6.48 3.94
C LEU A 71 7.77 -6.63 4.56
N GLN A 72 7.34 -5.71 5.41
CA GLN A 72 5.99 -5.72 5.98
C GLN A 72 4.92 -5.52 4.90
N VAL A 73 5.11 -4.55 4.00
CA VAL A 73 4.21 -4.30 2.87
C VAL A 73 4.08 -5.55 1.99
N VAL A 74 5.21 -6.11 1.55
CA VAL A 74 5.23 -7.29 0.67
C VAL A 74 4.60 -8.50 1.36
N ALA A 75 4.98 -8.79 2.60
CA ALA A 75 4.46 -9.95 3.32
C ALA A 75 2.95 -9.84 3.55
N PHE A 76 2.45 -8.70 4.01
CA PHE A 76 1.01 -8.52 4.26
C PHE A 76 0.21 -8.53 2.96
N LEU A 77 0.79 -8.06 1.85
CA LEU A 77 0.18 -8.18 0.53
C LEU A 77 0.06 -9.65 0.11
N ILE A 78 1.12 -10.44 0.24
CA ILE A 78 1.08 -11.87 -0.08
C ILE A 78 0.07 -12.60 0.82
N ASP A 79 0.07 -12.32 2.12
CA ASP A 79 -0.86 -12.92 3.09
C ASP A 79 -2.32 -12.58 2.80
N ALA A 80 -2.62 -11.34 2.41
CA ALA A 80 -3.97 -10.91 2.05
C ALA A 80 -4.54 -11.74 0.89
N TYR A 81 -3.74 -12.06 -0.12
CA TYR A 81 -4.19 -12.91 -1.23
C TYR A 81 -4.25 -14.39 -0.84
N GLN A 82 -3.20 -14.91 -0.19
CA GLN A 82 -3.12 -16.33 0.19
C GLN A 82 -4.18 -16.74 1.21
N SER A 83 -4.47 -15.90 2.21
CA SER A 83 -5.49 -16.16 3.23
C SER A 83 -6.91 -16.24 2.66
N HIS A 84 -7.14 -15.66 1.48
CA HIS A 84 -8.40 -15.75 0.74
C HIS A 84 -8.37 -16.79 -0.38
N GLY A 85 -7.29 -17.56 -0.53
CA GLY A 85 -7.13 -18.53 -1.61
C GLY A 85 -7.11 -17.89 -3.00
N LEU A 86 -6.80 -16.59 -3.07
CA LEU A 86 -6.70 -15.82 -4.30
C LEU A 86 -5.26 -15.86 -4.82
N LEU A 87 -5.11 -15.72 -6.13
CA LEU A 87 -3.80 -15.60 -6.74
C LEU A 87 -3.25 -14.18 -6.57
N SER A 88 -1.99 -14.07 -6.14
CA SER A 88 -1.34 -12.77 -5.91
C SER A 88 -1.14 -11.99 -7.21
N PRO A 89 -1.36 -10.68 -7.24
CA PRO A 89 -1.11 -9.88 -8.44
C PRO A 89 0.37 -9.88 -8.81
N SER A 90 0.69 -9.55 -10.06
CA SER A 90 2.08 -9.34 -10.48
C SER A 90 2.69 -8.21 -9.66
N LEU A 91 3.88 -8.42 -9.11
CA LEU A 91 4.60 -7.44 -8.30
C LEU A 91 5.84 -6.92 -9.04
N GLU A 92 6.11 -5.62 -8.94
CA GLU A 92 7.38 -4.99 -9.34
C GLU A 92 7.87 -4.07 -8.22
N LEU A 93 9.17 -4.12 -7.90
CA LEU A 93 9.81 -3.19 -6.99
C LEU A 93 10.50 -2.05 -7.76
N CYS A 94 10.13 -0.83 -7.44
CA CYS A 94 10.65 0.41 -8.01
C CYS A 94 11.63 1.07 -7.03
N ASN A 95 12.93 0.76 -7.13
CA ASN A 95 13.96 1.38 -6.29
C ASN A 95 14.21 2.84 -6.68
N VAL A 96 13.92 3.77 -5.78
CA VAL A 96 14.15 5.20 -6.00
C VAL A 96 15.46 5.71 -5.39
N GLU A 97 16.25 4.80 -4.82
CA GLU A 97 17.60 5.07 -4.31
C GLU A 97 18.68 4.72 -5.35
N PRO A 98 19.84 5.40 -5.29
CA PRO A 98 20.95 5.13 -6.20
C PRO A 98 21.56 3.73 -6.04
N THR A 99 21.34 3.08 -4.90
CA THR A 99 21.92 1.78 -4.58
C THR A 99 20.86 0.83 -4.04
N ILE A 100 21.10 -0.47 -4.19
CA ILE A 100 20.22 -1.52 -3.65
C ILE A 100 20.53 -1.70 -2.15
N PHE A 101 19.57 -1.31 -1.32
CA PHE A 101 19.62 -1.44 0.15
C PHE A 101 19.24 -2.85 0.61
N GLU A 102 19.52 -3.15 1.89
CA GLU A 102 19.48 -4.52 2.44
C GLU A 102 18.12 -5.21 2.28
N GLU A 103 17.04 -4.53 2.66
CA GLU A 103 15.67 -5.07 2.56
C GLU A 103 15.30 -5.40 1.10
N LEU A 104 15.68 -4.53 0.16
CA LEU A 104 15.46 -4.74 -1.25
C LEU A 104 16.26 -5.94 -1.80
N ARG A 105 17.49 -6.17 -1.31
CA ARG A 105 18.32 -7.32 -1.70
C ARG A 105 17.69 -8.66 -1.31
N GLN A 106 16.92 -8.69 -0.21
CA GLN A 106 16.24 -9.91 0.22
C GLN A 106 15.06 -10.22 -0.71
N LEU A 107 14.33 -9.20 -1.13
CA LEU A 107 13.13 -9.34 -1.95
C LEU A 107 13.41 -9.58 -3.43
N GLN A 108 14.53 -9.07 -3.95
CA GLN A 108 14.89 -9.19 -5.38
C GLN A 108 15.04 -10.64 -5.88
N LEU A 109 15.21 -11.60 -4.95
CA LEU A 109 15.31 -13.02 -5.27
C LEU A 109 13.97 -13.61 -5.72
N HIS A 110 12.86 -12.95 -5.38
CA HIS A 110 11.51 -13.43 -5.62
C HIS A 110 10.66 -12.46 -6.43
N ILE A 111 10.91 -11.14 -6.30
CA ILE A 111 10.11 -10.10 -6.95
C ILE A 111 11.01 -9.32 -7.95
N PRO A 112 10.57 -9.14 -9.22
CA PRO A 112 11.26 -8.30 -10.18
C PRO A 112 11.53 -6.89 -9.64
N MET A 113 12.73 -6.38 -9.88
CA MET A 113 13.16 -5.07 -9.39
C MET A 113 13.71 -4.19 -10.52
N ARG A 114 13.42 -2.90 -10.43
CA ARG A 114 13.96 -1.85 -11.29
C ARG A 114 14.52 -0.71 -10.47
N ILE A 115 15.65 -0.17 -10.92
CA ILE A 115 16.23 1.06 -10.37
C ILE A 115 15.75 2.26 -11.20
N ILE A 116 15.14 3.24 -10.55
CA ILE A 116 14.43 4.36 -11.18
C ILE A 116 15.18 5.69 -11.04
N SER A 117 15.82 5.90 -9.89
CA SER A 117 16.53 7.14 -9.57
C SER A 117 17.98 6.85 -9.18
N GLY A 118 18.90 7.66 -9.71
CA GLY A 118 20.32 7.63 -9.35
C GLY A 118 20.71 8.69 -8.31
N THR A 119 19.74 9.37 -7.70
CA THR A 119 19.99 10.51 -6.80
C THR A 119 19.30 10.24 -5.46
N ALA A 120 19.99 10.41 -4.34
CA ALA A 120 19.38 10.25 -3.02
C ALA A 120 18.60 11.52 -2.62
N SER A 121 17.37 11.35 -2.12
CA SER A 121 16.50 12.49 -1.74
C SER A 121 17.04 13.31 -0.57
N ARG A 122 17.87 12.71 0.31
CA ARG A 122 18.28 13.28 1.60
C ARG A 122 19.11 14.58 1.52
N LEU A 123 19.57 14.95 0.33
CA LEU A 123 20.40 16.15 0.09
C LEU A 123 19.69 17.23 -0.73
N LEU A 124 18.41 17.03 -1.06
CA LEU A 124 17.69 17.91 -1.97
C LEU A 124 16.90 18.99 -1.21
N PRO A 125 16.89 20.25 -1.70
CA PRO A 125 15.92 21.27 -1.27
C PRO A 125 14.48 20.78 -1.45
N LEU A 126 13.53 21.33 -0.68
CA LEU A 126 12.12 20.89 -0.70
C LEU A 126 11.53 20.79 -2.12
N ASN A 127 11.68 21.83 -2.94
CA ASN A 127 11.16 21.82 -4.32
C ASN A 127 11.79 20.72 -5.17
N ALA A 128 13.09 20.45 -4.98
CA ALA A 128 13.79 19.38 -5.68
C ALA A 128 13.39 18.00 -5.14
N SER A 129 13.06 17.88 -3.86
CA SER A 129 12.48 16.66 -3.27
C SER A 129 11.10 16.36 -3.84
N ILE A 130 10.22 17.36 -3.92
CA ILE A 130 8.88 17.22 -4.52
C ILE A 130 8.98 16.85 -6.00
N ALA A 131 9.85 17.54 -6.75
CA ALA A 131 10.06 17.24 -8.17
C ALA A 131 10.65 15.85 -8.38
N LYS A 132 11.59 15.43 -7.52
CA LYS A 132 12.14 14.07 -7.55
C LYS A 132 11.06 13.04 -7.26
N GLU A 133 10.28 13.22 -6.20
CA GLU A 133 9.19 12.32 -5.83
C GLU A 133 8.21 12.17 -7.00
N ALA A 134 7.68 13.28 -7.53
CA ALA A 134 6.80 13.25 -8.69
C ALA A 134 7.44 12.52 -9.91
N SER A 135 8.74 12.72 -10.14
CA SER A 135 9.49 12.02 -11.20
C SER A 135 9.60 10.52 -10.93
N ASP A 136 9.87 10.12 -9.70
CA ASP A 136 10.02 8.73 -9.29
C ASP A 136 8.68 7.96 -9.45
N TYR A 137 7.58 8.57 -9.01
CA TYR A 137 6.22 8.05 -9.24
C TYR A 137 5.93 7.89 -10.73
N TRP A 138 6.18 8.93 -11.54
CA TRP A 138 5.93 8.88 -12.97
C TRP A 138 6.78 7.81 -13.66
N LYS A 139 8.07 7.70 -13.35
CA LYS A 139 8.94 6.68 -13.94
C LYS A 139 8.55 5.27 -13.51
N CYS A 140 8.06 5.08 -12.28
CA CYS A 140 7.55 3.80 -11.83
C CYS A 140 6.27 3.43 -12.61
N LEU A 141 5.37 4.39 -12.83
CA LEU A 141 4.10 4.21 -13.53
C LEU A 141 4.22 4.10 -15.07
N ASN A 142 5.08 4.90 -15.69
CA ASN A 142 5.18 5.05 -17.15
C ASN A 142 5.98 3.90 -17.78
N ARG A 143 5.44 2.69 -17.65
CA ARG A 143 5.95 1.46 -18.24
C ARG A 143 4.79 0.63 -18.75
N THR A 144 5.00 0.03 -19.92
CA THR A 144 4.05 -0.90 -20.51
C THR A 144 3.75 -2.05 -19.56
N THR A 145 2.47 -2.32 -19.36
CA THR A 145 1.96 -3.46 -18.62
C THR A 145 1.02 -4.26 -19.52
N LYS A 146 0.88 -5.56 -19.24
CA LYS A 146 -0.19 -6.40 -19.81
C LYS A 146 -1.43 -6.43 -18.91
N ALA A 147 -1.32 -5.95 -17.67
CA ALA A 147 -2.42 -5.87 -16.74
C ALA A 147 -3.42 -4.78 -17.19
N ARG A 148 -4.67 -4.95 -16.78
CA ARG A 148 -5.73 -3.95 -17.03
C ARG A 148 -5.54 -2.73 -16.12
N TYR A 149 -5.07 -2.96 -14.90
CA TYR A 149 -4.84 -1.93 -13.90
C TYR A 149 -3.41 -2.00 -13.37
N VAL A 150 -2.86 -0.82 -13.06
CA VAL A 150 -1.62 -0.66 -12.32
C VAL A 150 -1.92 0.07 -11.02
N MET A 151 -1.51 -0.50 -9.91
CA MET A 151 -1.51 0.17 -8.61
C MET A 151 -0.09 0.58 -8.25
N LEU A 152 0.07 1.84 -7.84
CA LEU A 152 1.27 2.28 -7.14
C LEU A 152 1.05 2.14 -5.64
N LEU A 153 1.98 1.49 -4.96
CA LEU A 153 1.97 1.29 -3.51
C LEU A 153 3.27 1.84 -2.92
N GLU A 154 3.18 2.60 -1.83
CA GLU A 154 4.37 3.06 -1.11
C GLU A 154 4.98 1.93 -0.27
N ASP A 155 6.28 1.98 -0.05
CA ASP A 155 7.06 1.05 0.79
C ASP A 155 6.70 1.07 2.29
N ASP A 156 5.85 1.99 2.73
CA ASP A 156 5.28 2.07 4.06
C ASP A 156 3.73 2.01 4.09
N ALA A 157 3.10 1.73 2.94
CA ALA A 157 1.65 1.56 2.82
C ALA A 157 1.25 0.11 3.08
N LEU A 158 1.00 -0.21 4.35
CA LEU A 158 0.56 -1.55 4.75
C LEU A 158 -0.88 -1.83 4.32
N VAL A 159 -1.10 -3.02 3.76
CA VAL A 159 -2.43 -3.51 3.41
C VAL A 159 -3.06 -4.27 4.58
N VAL A 160 -4.39 -4.30 4.59
CA VAL A 160 -5.21 -5.06 5.55
C VAL A 160 -5.55 -6.44 4.97
N PRO A 161 -5.90 -7.46 5.78
CA PRO A 161 -6.17 -8.80 5.27
C PRO A 161 -7.23 -8.84 4.16
N GLU A 162 -8.32 -8.08 4.29
CA GLU A 162 -9.40 -8.03 3.28
C GLU A 162 -9.04 -7.24 2.00
N PHE A 163 -7.81 -6.74 1.88
CA PHE A 163 -7.36 -5.98 0.71
C PHE A 163 -7.59 -6.77 -0.59
N ALA A 164 -7.27 -8.07 -0.61
CA ALA A 164 -7.42 -8.86 -1.82
C ALA A 164 -8.89 -8.94 -2.28
N LYS A 165 -9.85 -9.15 -1.36
CA LYS A 165 -11.28 -9.14 -1.70
C LYS A 165 -11.78 -7.76 -2.14
N MET A 166 -11.27 -6.69 -1.53
CA MET A 166 -11.62 -5.34 -1.94
C MET A 166 -11.15 -5.04 -3.38
N MET A 167 -9.98 -5.56 -3.76
CA MET A 167 -9.41 -5.40 -5.09
C MET A 167 -10.08 -6.29 -6.13
N ASP A 168 -10.51 -7.50 -5.75
CA ASP A 168 -11.04 -8.52 -6.64
C ASP A 168 -12.21 -8.04 -7.53
N ASP A 169 -12.47 -8.79 -8.60
CA ASP A 169 -13.44 -8.53 -9.67
C ASP A 169 -14.88 -8.31 -9.16
N SER A 170 -15.17 -8.64 -7.90
CA SER A 170 -16.48 -8.38 -7.28
C SER A 170 -16.65 -6.94 -6.75
N SER A 171 -15.56 -6.19 -6.51
CA SER A 171 -15.60 -4.93 -5.75
C SER A 171 -15.05 -3.71 -6.52
N LEU A 172 -13.73 -3.47 -6.51
CA LEU A 172 -13.17 -2.21 -7.02
C LEU A 172 -12.95 -2.24 -8.53
N MET A 173 -12.35 -3.29 -9.07
CA MET A 173 -12.06 -3.39 -10.50
C MET A 173 -13.33 -3.37 -11.34
N ARG A 174 -14.39 -4.07 -10.93
CA ARG A 174 -15.70 -4.00 -11.60
C ARG A 174 -16.33 -2.61 -11.55
N GLN A 175 -16.10 -1.83 -10.49
CA GLN A 175 -16.55 -0.44 -10.45
C GLN A 175 -15.78 0.43 -11.44
N LEU A 176 -14.45 0.26 -11.52
CA LEU A 176 -13.62 0.95 -12.52
C LEU A 176 -14.02 0.57 -13.95
N ASP A 177 -14.40 -0.68 -14.19
CA ASP A 177 -14.88 -1.15 -15.49
C ASP A 177 -16.23 -0.58 -15.91
N SER A 178 -17.14 -0.46 -14.96
CA SER A 178 -18.50 0.03 -15.23
C SER A 178 -18.60 1.55 -15.24
N ARG A 179 -17.73 2.25 -14.51
CA ARG A 179 -17.78 3.71 -14.33
C ARG A 179 -16.68 4.41 -15.12
N ARG A 180 -16.93 4.58 -16.41
CA ARG A 180 -15.99 5.22 -17.37
C ARG A 180 -15.56 6.65 -17.03
N TYR A 181 -16.22 7.31 -16.08
CA TYR A 181 -15.89 8.66 -15.62
C TYR A 181 -14.87 8.67 -14.46
N ILE A 182 -14.41 7.50 -14.00
CA ILE A 182 -13.39 7.37 -12.96
C ILE A 182 -12.05 7.08 -13.62
N ASP A 183 -11.14 8.05 -13.58
CA ASP A 183 -9.80 7.91 -14.17
C ASP A 183 -8.82 7.16 -13.26
N TYR A 184 -8.96 7.32 -11.94
CA TYR A 184 -8.12 6.65 -10.95
C TYR A 184 -8.82 6.59 -9.58
N VAL A 185 -8.31 5.73 -8.71
CA VAL A 185 -8.75 5.61 -7.31
C VAL A 185 -7.53 5.73 -6.41
N LYS A 186 -7.68 6.47 -5.32
CA LYS A 186 -6.68 6.56 -4.25
C LYS A 186 -7.23 5.92 -2.98
N LEU A 187 -6.52 4.91 -2.49
CA LEU A 187 -6.90 4.15 -1.31
C LEU A 187 -6.21 4.71 -0.07
N TYR A 188 -6.95 4.78 1.03
CA TYR A 188 -6.44 5.25 2.32
C TYR A 188 -6.97 4.36 3.42
N HIS A 189 -6.15 4.12 4.45
CA HIS A 189 -6.63 3.45 5.64
C HIS A 189 -7.49 4.42 6.47
N PRO A 190 -8.77 4.10 6.77
CA PRO A 190 -9.68 5.03 7.43
C PRO A 190 -9.21 5.43 8.84
N ASN A 191 -8.52 4.53 9.53
CA ASN A 191 -8.05 4.72 10.92
C ASN A 191 -6.55 5.07 11.07
N GLN A 192 -5.74 5.01 9.99
CA GLN A 192 -4.27 4.96 10.12
C GLN A 192 -3.53 5.93 9.18
N LEU A 193 -4.16 7.04 8.80
CA LEU A 193 -3.41 8.15 8.19
C LEU A 193 -2.46 8.72 9.26
N ARG A 194 -1.14 8.61 9.03
CA ARG A 194 -0.05 9.15 9.86
C ARG A 194 -0.48 10.31 10.77
N LYS A 195 -0.94 9.99 11.99
CA LYS A 195 -1.29 10.93 13.08
C LYS A 195 -2.23 12.08 12.72
N ILE A 196 -2.87 12.04 11.56
CA ILE A 196 -3.92 12.97 11.15
C ILE A 196 -5.19 12.15 11.13
N PRO A 197 -6.14 12.36 12.06
CA PRO A 197 -7.44 11.75 11.92
C PRO A 197 -7.97 12.16 10.55
N SER A 198 -8.38 11.19 9.73
CA SER A 198 -8.87 11.41 8.37
C SER A 198 -10.11 12.29 8.33
N ILE A 199 -10.80 12.46 9.46
CA ILE A 199 -12.16 13.02 9.50
C ILE A 199 -12.22 14.53 9.76
N PRO A 200 -11.36 15.16 10.61
CA PRO A 200 -11.36 16.62 10.75
C PRO A 200 -11.02 17.37 9.47
N LEU A 201 -10.18 16.83 8.59
CA LEU A 201 -9.85 17.45 7.28
C LEU A 201 -10.96 17.31 6.23
N VAL A 202 -11.86 16.33 6.39
CA VAL A 202 -12.99 16.12 5.47
C VAL A 202 -14.12 17.13 5.71
N TYR A 203 -14.21 17.70 6.91
CA TYR A 203 -15.19 18.75 7.21
C TYR A 203 -14.74 20.16 6.77
N GLU A 204 -13.44 20.44 6.68
CA GLU A 204 -12.97 21.74 6.18
C GLU A 204 -12.94 21.83 4.65
N LEU A 205 -12.89 20.69 3.95
CA LEU A 205 -12.86 20.63 2.49
C LEU A 205 -14.22 20.31 1.85
N SER A 206 -15.31 20.24 2.61
CA SER A 206 -16.64 19.84 2.12
C SER A 206 -17.32 20.84 1.16
N GLU A 207 -16.63 21.89 0.72
CA GLU A 207 -17.05 22.69 -0.45
C GLU A 207 -16.49 22.12 -1.78
N PHE A 208 -15.54 21.19 -1.74
CA PHE A 208 -15.06 20.45 -2.91
C PHE A 208 -15.46 18.98 -2.79
N SER A 209 -16.34 18.55 -3.68
CA SER A 209 -16.89 17.20 -3.78
C SER A 209 -15.83 16.11 -3.90
N ILE A 210 -15.27 15.65 -2.76
CA ILE A 210 -14.54 14.40 -2.66
C ILE A 210 -15.58 13.32 -2.37
N PHE A 211 -15.99 12.59 -3.41
CA PHE A 211 -16.80 11.39 -3.25
C PHE A 211 -15.99 10.33 -2.50
N PHE A 212 -16.17 10.24 -1.18
CA PHE A 212 -15.83 9.03 -0.44
C PHE A 212 -16.82 7.95 -0.87
N CYS A 213 -16.38 7.00 -1.70
CA CYS A 213 -17.07 5.73 -1.84
C CYS A 213 -16.95 4.98 -0.51
N TYR A 214 -17.86 5.25 0.42
CA TYR A 214 -18.27 4.26 1.40
C TYR A 214 -19.11 3.23 0.64
N THR A 215 -18.46 2.29 -0.05
CA THR A 215 -19.17 1.06 -0.40
C THR A 215 -19.39 0.31 0.90
N TYR A 216 -20.58 0.49 1.45
CA TYR A 216 -21.23 -0.51 2.30
C TYR A 216 -21.10 -1.85 1.55
N ILE A 217 -20.28 -2.74 2.10
CA ILE A 217 -20.29 -4.15 1.75
C ILE A 217 -21.25 -4.75 2.77
N ASP A 218 -22.50 -5.00 2.34
CA ASP A 218 -23.38 -5.95 3.01
C ASP A 218 -22.86 -7.38 2.78
#